data_AF-A0A4Y2BBL9-F1
#
_entry.id   AF-A0A4Y2BBL9-F1
#
_cell.length_a   1.000
_cell.length_b   1.000
_cell.length_c   1.000
_cell.angle_alpha   90.00
_cell.angle_beta   90.00
_cell.angle_gamma   90.00
#
_symmetry.space_group_name_H-M   'P 1'
#
loop_
_entity.id
_entity.type
_entity.pdbx_description
1 polymer ?
#
loop_
_entity_poly.entity_id
_entity_poly.type
_entity_poly.pdbx_seq_one_letter_code
_entity_poly.pdbx_strand_id
1 'polypeptide(L)'
;MRNRPVGFEVNNKQTIGPYVWGHAEVVAKGAGLSILQLDVQYNVDKEFLLIQPPVPSFDLNVRGYFHGRNKSHMNIKSCARWTYTDESPTSGVAVVEITLPTGYYMHKPDMDKYIYSRQV
;
A
#
# COMPACT_ATOMS: atom_id res chain seq x y z
N MET A 1 -37.17 -11.07 36.21
CA MET A 1 -36.29 -10.41 35.21
C MET A 1 -35.60 -11.51 34.41
N ARG A 2 -35.97 -11.70 33.13
CA ARG A 2 -35.35 -12.70 32.24
C ARG A 2 -34.43 -11.96 31.26
N ASN A 3 -33.14 -12.28 31.29
CA ASN A 3 -32.18 -11.86 30.27
C ASN A 3 -32.63 -12.39 28.90
N ARG A 4 -32.89 -11.48 27.95
CA ARG A 4 -32.95 -11.84 26.54
C ARG A 4 -31.57 -11.57 25.92
N PRO A 5 -31.02 -12.48 25.12
CA PRO A 5 -29.77 -12.24 24.42
C PRO A 5 -29.96 -11.13 23.38
N VAL A 6 -28.94 -10.30 23.24
CA VAL A 6 -28.87 -9.21 22.26
C VAL A 6 -28.67 -9.86 20.88
N GLY A 7 -29.74 -9.99 20.11
CA GLY A 7 -29.70 -10.47 18.73
C GLY A 7 -29.38 -9.32 17.78
N PHE A 8 -28.50 -9.59 16.82
CA PHE A 8 -28.16 -8.69 15.71
C PHE A 8 -29.09 -9.00 14.53
N GLU A 9 -29.88 -8.02 14.09
CA GLU A 9 -30.82 -8.20 12.97
C GLU A 9 -30.61 -7.07 11.95
N VAL A 10 -30.19 -7.44 10.74
CA VAL A 10 -29.93 -6.51 9.63
C VAL A 10 -31.14 -6.52 8.70
N ASN A 11 -31.90 -5.42 8.67
CA ASN A 11 -32.98 -5.23 7.71
C ASN A 11 -32.50 -4.39 6.51
N ASN A 12 -32.74 -4.92 5.31
CA ASN A 12 -32.20 -4.41 4.05
C ASN A 12 -33.26 -3.55 3.33
N LYS A 13 -32.92 -2.31 2.92
CA LYS A 13 -33.37 -1.57 1.72
C LYS A 13 -33.23 -0.04 1.87
N GLN A 14 -32.33 0.60 1.11
CA GLN A 14 -32.61 1.71 0.16
C GLN A 14 -31.33 2.16 -0.58
N THR A 15 -31.39 2.36 -1.90
CA THR A 15 -30.26 2.79 -2.76
C THR A 15 -30.57 4.11 -3.49
N ILE A 16 -29.88 5.21 -3.14
CA ILE A 16 -29.79 6.43 -3.98
C ILE A 16 -28.42 7.11 -3.74
N GLY A 17 -27.49 7.05 -4.71
CA GLY A 17 -26.17 7.71 -4.69
C GLY A 17 -25.02 6.79 -5.12
N PRO A 18 -23.91 7.29 -5.71
CA PRO A 18 -22.82 6.45 -6.20
C PRO A 18 -22.25 5.58 -5.06
N TYR A 19 -21.80 4.36 -5.37
CA TYR A 19 -21.31 3.36 -4.40
C TYR A 19 -20.14 3.89 -3.55
N VAL A 20 -20.47 4.55 -2.45
CA VAL A 20 -19.55 4.84 -1.35
C VAL A 20 -19.56 3.63 -0.42
N TRP A 21 -18.49 2.84 -0.49
CA TRP A 21 -18.18 1.84 0.54
C TRP A 21 -17.77 2.61 1.80
N GLY A 22 -18.73 2.91 2.69
CA GLY A 22 -18.40 3.65 3.92
C GLY A 22 -19.55 4.26 4.71
N HIS A 23 -20.54 3.49 5.14
CA HIS A 23 -21.39 3.94 6.24
C HIS A 23 -21.37 2.91 7.37
N ALA A 24 -21.14 3.40 8.59
CA ALA A 24 -21.26 2.63 9.82
C ALA A 24 -22.38 3.28 10.65
N GLU A 25 -23.52 2.60 10.76
CA GLU A 25 -24.64 3.04 11.60
C GLU A 25 -24.56 2.33 12.94
N VAL A 26 -24.54 3.10 14.03
CA VAL A 26 -24.38 2.58 15.39
C VAL A 26 -25.59 2.99 16.21
N VAL A 27 -26.37 2.00 16.65
CA VAL A 27 -27.56 2.22 17.48
C VAL A 27 -27.34 1.61 18.85
N ALA A 28 -27.19 2.46 19.87
CA ALA A 28 -27.11 2.04 21.28
C ALA A 28 -28.42 2.37 22.01
N LYS A 29 -28.96 1.40 22.77
CA LYS A 29 -30.19 1.59 23.57
C LYS A 29 -30.02 1.00 24.97
N GLY A 30 -30.24 1.79 26.01
CA GLY A 30 -30.13 1.38 27.41
C GLY A 30 -29.58 2.49 28.30
N ALA A 31 -29.43 2.22 29.59
CA ALA A 31 -28.75 3.11 30.53
C ALA A 31 -27.35 2.54 30.84
N GLY A 32 -26.29 3.26 30.46
CA GLY A 32 -24.90 2.85 30.59
C GLY A 32 -23.96 3.72 29.74
N LEU A 33 -22.65 3.43 29.76
CA LEU A 33 -21.63 4.11 28.95
C LEU A 33 -21.08 3.16 27.87
N SER A 34 -20.88 3.66 26.65
CA SER A 34 -20.23 2.92 25.56
C SER A 34 -19.16 3.77 24.88
N ILE A 35 -18.02 3.17 24.54
CA ILE A 35 -16.97 3.78 23.71
C ILE A 35 -16.94 3.05 22.38
N LEU A 36 -17.04 3.79 21.29
CA LEU A 36 -16.84 3.29 19.95
C LEU A 36 -15.59 3.90 19.35
N GLN A 37 -14.67 3.06 18.88
CA GLN A 37 -13.46 3.48 18.19
C GLN A 37 -13.43 2.82 16.81
N LEU A 38 -13.36 3.65 15.77
CA LEU A 38 -13.21 3.23 14.38
C LEU A 38 -11.79 3.62 13.94
N ASP A 39 -11.03 2.65 13.45
CA ASP A 39 -9.73 2.86 12.81
C ASP A 39 -9.83 2.42 11.35
N VAL A 40 -9.45 3.29 10.42
CA VAL A 40 -9.45 3.00 8.98
C VAL A 40 -8.07 3.29 8.44
N GLN A 41 -7.38 2.24 8.01
CA GLN A 41 -6.09 2.33 7.33
C GLN A 41 -6.29 1.90 5.88
N TYR A 42 -5.98 2.77 4.93
CA TYR A 42 -5.94 2.44 3.52
C TYR A 42 -4.59 2.85 2.94
N ASN A 43 -4.00 1.96 2.17
CA ASN A 43 -2.80 2.27 1.40
C ASN A 43 -3.22 3.07 0.16
N VAL A 44 -2.41 4.05 -0.19
CA VAL A 44 -2.74 4.97 -1.26
C VAL A 44 -1.81 4.77 -2.44
N ASP A 45 -2.35 4.14 -3.47
CA ASP A 45 -1.56 3.70 -4.62
C ASP A 45 -1.72 4.66 -5.84
N LYS A 46 -2.43 5.78 -5.67
CA LYS A 46 -2.68 6.74 -6.75
C LYS A 46 -1.65 7.87 -6.73
N GLU A 47 -1.04 8.14 -7.87
CA GLU A 47 0.07 9.11 -8.02
C GLU A 47 -0.22 10.50 -7.44
N PHE A 48 -1.46 11.00 -7.55
CA PHE A 48 -1.84 12.33 -7.04
C PHE A 48 -1.96 12.41 -5.51
N LEU A 49 -1.94 11.28 -4.82
CA LEU A 49 -2.01 11.21 -3.36
C LEU A 49 -0.66 10.88 -2.73
N LEU A 50 0.37 10.63 -3.55
CA LEU A 50 1.74 10.46 -3.07
C LEU A 50 2.30 11.83 -2.68
N ILE A 51 2.98 11.88 -1.53
CA ILE A 51 3.72 13.07 -1.11
C ILE A 51 4.91 13.22 -2.05
N GLN A 52 4.86 14.26 -2.89
CA GLN A 52 5.95 14.56 -3.80
C GLN A 52 7.14 15.17 -3.03
N PRO A 53 8.38 14.90 -3.47
CA PRO A 53 9.55 15.52 -2.86
C PRO A 53 9.52 17.05 -3.08
N PRO A 54 10.08 17.85 -2.15
CA PRO A 54 10.16 19.31 -2.31
C PRO A 54 10.89 19.74 -3.59
N VAL A 55 11.86 18.94 -4.03
CA VAL A 55 12.59 19.11 -5.29
C VAL A 55 12.55 17.77 -6.04
N PRO A 56 12.10 17.75 -7.30
CA PRO A 56 12.10 16.54 -8.13
C PRO A 56 13.52 16.23 -8.62
N SER A 57 14.32 15.62 -7.73
CA SER A 57 15.74 15.35 -7.96
C SER A 57 16.02 14.03 -8.67
N PHE A 58 15.11 13.06 -8.52
CA PHE A 58 15.19 11.76 -9.17
C PHE A 58 13.88 11.40 -9.86
N ASP A 59 14.01 10.82 -11.05
CA ASP A 59 12.95 10.14 -11.79
C ASP A 59 13.09 8.63 -11.55
N LEU A 60 12.05 8.02 -10.97
CA LEU A 60 12.03 6.61 -10.57
C LEU A 60 10.85 5.89 -11.21
N ASN A 61 11.13 4.86 -12.00
CA ASN A 61 10.13 3.98 -12.60
C ASN A 61 10.29 2.55 -12.07
N VAL A 62 9.25 2.04 -11.40
CA VAL A 62 9.25 0.68 -10.85
C VAL A 62 8.16 -0.15 -11.51
N ARG A 63 8.52 -1.35 -11.98
CA ARG A 63 7.59 -2.30 -12.59
C ARG A 63 7.78 -3.69 -12.00
N GLY A 64 6.70 -4.27 -11.49
CA GLY A 64 6.65 -5.66 -11.05
C GLY A 64 6.13 -6.58 -12.16
N TYR A 65 6.86 -7.64 -12.45
CA TYR A 65 6.45 -8.71 -13.36
C TYR A 65 6.22 -9.99 -12.56
N PHE A 66 4.99 -10.50 -12.62
CA PHE A 66 4.59 -11.70 -11.89
C PHE A 66 4.41 -12.87 -12.85
N HIS A 67 5.08 -14.00 -12.58
CA HIS A 67 5.04 -15.18 -13.44
C HIS A 67 5.10 -16.49 -12.62
N GLY A 68 5.01 -17.63 -13.31
CA GLY A 68 4.92 -18.95 -12.68
C GLY A 68 3.50 -19.36 -12.26
N ARG A 69 3.38 -20.56 -11.67
CA ARG A 69 2.10 -21.08 -11.19
C ARG A 69 1.63 -20.23 -10.01
N ASN A 70 0.43 -19.67 -10.11
CA ASN A 70 -0.13 -18.76 -9.09
C ASN A 70 0.74 -17.52 -8.80
N LYS A 71 1.48 -17.00 -9.79
CA LYS A 71 2.35 -15.82 -9.61
C LYS A 71 3.43 -16.03 -8.54
N SER A 72 3.91 -17.26 -8.36
CA SER A 72 4.91 -17.59 -7.34
C SER A 72 6.26 -16.89 -7.53
N HIS A 73 6.57 -16.44 -8.75
CA HIS A 73 7.78 -15.68 -9.04
C HIS A 73 7.46 -14.22 -9.35
N MET A 74 8.27 -13.32 -8.82
CA MET A 74 8.16 -11.89 -9.04
C MET A 74 9.53 -11.33 -9.40
N ASN A 75 9.59 -10.59 -10.50
CA ASN A 75 10.75 -9.81 -10.89
C ASN A 75 10.40 -8.33 -10.76
N ILE A 76 11.18 -7.58 -9.99
CA ILE A 76 11.03 -6.13 -9.86
C ILE A 76 12.09 -5.48 -10.73
N LYS A 77 11.67 -4.62 -11.66
CA LYS A 77 12.56 -3.76 -12.44
C LYS A 77 12.41 -2.33 -11.94
N SER A 78 13.50 -1.75 -11.44
CA SER A 78 13.58 -0.36 -11.01
C SER A 78 14.55 0.38 -11.92
N CYS A 79 14.13 1.53 -12.45
CA CYS A 79 14.98 2.42 -13.23
C CYS A 79 14.97 3.79 -12.55
N ALA A 80 16.14 4.29 -12.16
CA ALA A 80 16.30 5.59 -11.53
C ALA A 80 17.21 6.48 -12.38
N ARG A 81 16.89 7.77 -12.47
CA ARG A 81 17.70 8.76 -13.18
C ARG A 81 17.75 10.07 -12.41
N TRP A 82 18.93 10.66 -12.32
CA TRP A 82 19.12 12.01 -11.80
C TRP A 82 18.55 13.05 -12.76
N THR A 83 17.67 13.92 -12.27
CA THR A 83 17.01 14.97 -13.07
C THR A 83 17.42 16.37 -12.68
N TYR A 84 18.02 16.58 -11.50
CA TYR A 84 18.33 17.92 -11.00
C TYR A 84 19.72 18.40 -11.39
N THR A 85 19.90 18.59 -12.70
CA THR A 85 21.18 19.01 -13.31
C THR A 85 21.62 20.44 -12.95
N ASP A 86 20.70 21.28 -12.47
CA ASP A 86 20.98 22.67 -12.10
C ASP A 86 21.87 22.78 -10.85
N GLU A 87 21.81 21.79 -9.96
CA GLU A 87 22.69 21.68 -8.79
C GLU A 87 24.01 20.98 -9.13
N SER A 88 23.93 19.86 -9.86
CA SER A 88 25.11 19.04 -10.18
C SER A 88 24.91 18.22 -11.46
N PRO A 89 25.95 18.04 -12.29
CA PRO A 89 25.87 17.17 -13.47
C PRO A 89 25.62 15.69 -13.13
N THR A 90 25.94 15.25 -11.90
CA THR A 90 25.73 13.89 -11.43
C THR A 90 25.17 13.88 -10.01
N SER A 91 24.34 12.89 -9.69
CA SER A 91 24.02 12.61 -8.30
C SER A 91 25.30 12.22 -7.54
N GLY A 92 25.39 12.59 -6.26
CA GLY A 92 26.38 12.02 -5.36
C GLY A 92 26.07 10.55 -5.05
N VAL A 93 26.13 10.18 -3.77
CA VAL A 93 25.68 8.84 -3.33
C VAL A 93 24.15 8.81 -3.30
N ALA A 94 23.56 7.84 -3.98
CA ALA A 94 22.12 7.59 -3.96
C ALA A 94 21.85 6.16 -3.46
N VAL A 95 20.76 5.99 -2.73
CA VAL A 95 20.34 4.69 -2.19
C VAL A 95 18.95 4.38 -2.74
N VAL A 96 18.76 3.16 -3.25
CA VAL A 96 17.47 2.64 -3.68
C VAL A 96 17.03 1.58 -2.68
N GLU A 97 15.91 1.84 -2.01
CA GLU A 97 15.26 0.89 -1.10
C GLU A 97 14.03 0.28 -1.78
N ILE A 98 13.96 -1.05 -1.78
CA ILE A 98 12.84 -1.80 -2.37
C ILE A 98 12.25 -2.70 -1.29
N THR A 99 11.02 -2.41 -0.89
CA THR A 99 10.25 -3.26 0.01
C THR A 99 9.52 -4.34 -0.78
N LEU A 100 9.64 -5.60 -0.34
CA LEU A 100 8.97 -6.72 -0.98
C LEU A 100 7.52 -6.84 -0.50
N PRO A 101 6.56 -7.18 -1.38
CA PRO A 101 5.20 -7.50 -0.96
C PRO A 101 5.15 -8.74 -0.07
N THR A 102 4.12 -8.81 0.76
CA THR A 102 3.88 -9.95 1.66
C THR A 102 3.84 -11.27 0.89
N GLY A 103 4.49 -12.31 1.42
CA GLY A 103 4.52 -13.66 0.83
C GLY A 103 5.63 -13.89 -0.21
N TYR A 104 6.40 -12.86 -0.58
CA TYR A 104 7.60 -13.00 -1.40
C TYR A 104 8.86 -12.90 -0.54
N TYR A 105 9.88 -13.68 -0.92
CA TYR A 105 11.18 -13.69 -0.28
C TYR A 105 12.27 -13.68 -1.35
N MET A 106 13.34 -12.93 -1.09
CA MET A 106 14.53 -12.93 -1.93
C MET A 106 15.50 -14.00 -1.45
N HIS A 107 15.81 -14.96 -2.31
CA HIS A 107 16.83 -15.96 -2.01
C HIS A 107 18.23 -15.34 -2.14
N LYS A 108 19.08 -15.58 -1.13
CA LYS A 108 20.43 -15.02 -1.09
C LYS A 108 21.27 -15.32 -2.34
N PRO A 109 21.29 -16.54 -2.91
CA PRO A 109 22.09 -16.82 -4.11
C PRO A 109 21.66 -15.99 -5.33
N ASP A 110 20.36 -15.72 -5.47
CA ASP A 110 19.84 -14.90 -6.57
C ASP A 110 20.27 -13.43 -6.40
N MET A 111 20.28 -12.94 -5.17
CA MET A 111 20.77 -11.59 -4.85
C MET A 111 22.28 -11.47 -5.05
N ASP A 112 23.06 -12.47 -4.62
CA ASP A 112 24.50 -12.50 -4.83
C ASP A 112 24.81 -12.48 -6.35
N LYS A 113 24.09 -13.27 -7.14
CA LYS A 113 24.19 -13.26 -8.61
C LYS A 113 23.89 -11.89 -9.21
N TYR A 114 22.86 -11.20 -8.73
CA TYR A 114 22.53 -9.84 -9.16
C TYR A 114 23.68 -8.87 -8.87
N ILE A 115 24.24 -8.90 -7.66
CA ILE A 115 25.39 -8.05 -7.28
C ILE A 115 26.60 -8.30 -8.19
N TYR A 116 26.90 -9.57 -8.49
CA TYR A 116 28.02 -9.92 -9.37
C TYR A 116 27.77 -9.57 -10.84
N SER A 117 26.51 -9.51 -11.28
CA SER A 117 26.18 -9.20 -12.68
C SER A 117 26.55 -7.77 -13.10
N ARG A 118 26.79 -6.86 -12.14
CA ARG A 118 27.03 -5.42 -12.37
C ARG A 118 25.98 -4.76 -13.27
N GLN A 119 24.77 -5.31 -13.31
CA GLN A 119 23.65 -4.68 -13.99
C GLN A 119 23.15 -3.54 -13.09
N VAL A 120 23.46 -2.31 -13.51
CA VAL A 120 22.99 -1.04 -12.94
C VAL A 120 22.08 -0.35 -13.94
#